data_AF-A0A1G0XMV0-F1
#
_entry.id   AF-A0A1G0XMV0-F1
#
_cell.length_a   1.000
_cell.length_b   1.000
_cell.length_c   1.000
_cell.angle_alpha   90.00
_cell.angle_beta   90.00
_cell.angle_gamma   90.00
#
_symmetry.space_group_name_H-M   'P 1'
#
loop_
_entity.id
_entity.type
_entity.pdbx_description
1 polymer ?
#
loop_
_entity_poly.entity_id
_entity_poly.type
_entity_poly.pdbx_seq_one_letter_code
_entity_poly.pdbx_strand_id
1 'polypeptide(L)' 'MNYNPKEHHRRSTRLKEYDYSNPNWYYVTICTFDRKHLFGEVKNSKMISNEYGKVVDEEWLKTKELRALLKTKFRGYNI' A
#
# COMPACT_ATOMS: atom_id res chain seq x y z
N MET A 1 7.92 13.26 -16.03
CA MET A 1 8.75 14.30 -15.39
C MET A 1 10.20 13.87 -15.47
N ASN A 2 11.10 14.71 -15.98
CA ASN A 2 12.53 14.41 -16.05
C ASN A 2 13.20 14.77 -14.72
N TYR A 3 14.05 13.89 -14.19
CA TYR A 3 14.75 14.11 -12.92
C TYR A 3 15.90 15.13 -13.11
N ASN A 4 15.86 16.27 -12.42
CA ASN A 4 16.97 17.23 -12.36
C ASN A 4 17.61 17.22 -10.96
N PRO A 5 18.83 16.67 -10.78
CA PRO A 5 19.46 16.57 -9.47
C PRO A 5 19.76 17.91 -8.79
N LYS A 6 19.87 19.02 -9.55
CA LYS A 6 20.13 20.37 -9.01
C LYS A 6 18.88 21.01 -8.40
N GLU A 7 17.70 20.58 -8.83
CA GLU A 7 16.40 21.09 -8.35
C GLU A 7 15.73 20.07 -7.42
N HIS A 8 15.87 18.77 -7.72
CA HIS A 8 15.26 17.67 -7.00
C HIS A 8 16.23 17.10 -5.96
N HIS A 9 16.39 17.85 -4.86
CA HIS A 9 17.13 17.45 -3.67
C HIS A 9 16.37 16.41 -2.84
N ARG A 10 16.13 15.23 -3.41
CA ARG A 10 15.48 14.14 -2.67
C ARG A 10 16.45 13.60 -1.63
N ARG A 11 16.26 14.00 -0.38
CA ARG A 11 16.91 13.39 0.78
C ARG A 11 16.18 12.10 1.16
N SER A 12 16.91 11.10 1.62
CA SER A 12 16.30 9.90 2.21
C SER A 12 15.60 10.27 3.51
N THR A 13 14.34 9.86 3.66
CA THR A 13 13.61 9.93 4.94
C THR A 13 13.87 8.71 5.83
N ARG A 14 14.62 7.71 5.33
CA ARG A 14 14.93 6.48 6.08
C ARG A 14 15.94 6.78 7.18
N LEU A 15 15.67 6.30 8.38
CA LEU A 15 16.62 6.33 9.49
C LEU A 15 17.77 5.35 9.18
N LYS A 16 19.00 5.87 9.11
CA LYS A 16 20.17 5.17 8.54
C LYS A 16 20.49 3.83 9.22
N GLU A 17 20.25 3.74 10.52
CA GLU A 17 20.61 2.60 11.36
C GLU A 17 19.41 1.74 11.75
N TYR A 18 18.23 2.05 11.22
CA TYR A 18 17.02 1.29 11.52
C TYR A 18 16.84 0.14 10.53
N ASP A 19 16.75 -1.07 11.06
CA ASP A 19 16.39 -2.25 10.28
C ASP A 19 14.87 -2.32 10.07
N TYR A 20 14.45 -1.95 8.85
CA TYR A 20 13.05 -1.96 8.42
C TYR A 20 12.48 -3.37 8.21
N SER A 21 13.29 -4.43 8.33
CA SER A 21 12.80 -5.81 8.32
C SER A 21 12.20 -6.23 9.66
N ASN A 22 12.49 -5.49 10.74
CA ASN A 22 11.93 -5.77 12.06
C ASN A 22 10.41 -5.57 12.07
N PRO A 23 9.66 -6.42 12.79
CA PRO A 23 8.22 -6.28 12.92
C PRO A 23 7.86 -4.92 13.55
N ASN A 24 7.25 -4.05 12.77
CA ASN A 24 6.73 -2.77 13.23
C ASN A 24 5.52 -2.34 12.39
N TRP A 25 4.86 -1.26 12.80
CA TRP A 25 3.61 -0.78 12.20
C TRP A 25 3.89 0.14 11.03
N TYR A 26 3.25 -0.15 9.90
CA TYR A 26 3.33 0.66 8.70
C TYR A 26 1.93 1.05 8.25
N TYR A 27 1.74 2.33 7.95
CA TYR A 27 0.56 2.82 7.25
C TYR A 27 0.98 3.20 5.83
N VAL A 28 0.35 2.58 4.84
CA VAL A 28 0.68 2.79 3.42
C VAL A 28 -0.53 3.36 2.71
N THR A 29 -0.32 4.45 1.98
CA THR A 29 -1.30 5.00 1.05
C THR A 29 -0.69 5.06 -0.34
N ILE A 30 -1.48 4.79 -1.37
CA ILE A 30 -1.04 4.80 -2.76
C ILE A 30 -2.07 5.59 -3.55
N CYS A 31 -1.61 6.54 -4.37
CA CYS A 31 -2.46 7.21 -5.34
C CYS A 31 -2.63 6.31 -6.57
N THR A 32 -3.86 6.14 -7.01
CA THR A 32 -4.19 5.50 -8.28
C THR A 32 -3.79 6.39 -9.47
N PHE A 33 -3.73 5.78 -10.66
CA PHE A 33 -3.45 6.52 -11.88
C PHE A 33 -4.43 7.69 -12.05
N ASP A 34 -3.86 8.88 -12.29
CA ASP A 34 -4.62 10.12 -12.47
C ASP A 34 -5.60 10.43 -11.33
N ARG A 35 -5.29 9.93 -10.11
CA ARG A 35 -6.13 10.05 -8.90
C ARG A 35 -7.57 9.53 -9.09
N LYS A 36 -7.81 8.67 -10.07
CA LYS A 36 -9.14 8.12 -10.37
C LYS A 36 -9.55 7.08 -9.34
N HIS A 37 -10.85 6.99 -9.05
CA HIS A 37 -11.42 5.99 -8.15
C HIS A 37 -11.49 4.59 -8.80
N LEU A 38 -10.32 4.01 -9.12
CA LEU A 38 -10.22 2.81 -9.95
C LEU A 38 -10.78 1.55 -9.27
N PHE A 39 -10.71 1.47 -7.95
CA PHE A 39 -11.06 0.27 -7.18
C PHE A 39 -12.49 0.30 -6.63
N GLY A 40 -13.24 1.36 -6.90
CA GLY A 40 -14.57 1.59 -6.34
C GLY A 40 -14.63 2.92 -5.59
N GLU A 41 -15.57 3.05 -4.67
CA GLU A 41 -15.82 4.30 -3.93
C GLU A 41 -15.94 4.05 -2.43
N VAL A 42 -15.68 5.08 -1.63
CA VAL A 42 -15.90 5.02 -0.18
C VAL A 42 -17.25 5.66 0.15
N LYS A 43 -18.15 4.90 0.76
CA LYS A 43 -19.46 5.37 1.25
C LYS A 43 -19.64 5.00 2.70
N ASN A 44 -20.06 5.95 3.53
CA ASN A 44 -20.26 5.76 4.98
C ASN A 44 -19.05 5.11 5.67
N SER A 45 -17.84 5.59 5.33
CA SER A 45 -16.56 5.07 5.82
C SER A 45 -16.25 3.61 5.47
N LYS A 46 -16.96 3.04 4.49
CA LYS A 46 -16.75 1.67 3.99
C LYS A 46 -16.31 1.68 2.54
N MET A 47 -15.44 0.74 2.18
CA MET A 47 -15.04 0.55 0.79
C MET A 47 -16.14 -0.21 0.04
N ILE A 48 -16.67 0.37 -1.03
CA ILE A 48 -17.58 -0.29 -1.97
C ILE A 48 -16.77 -0.63 -3.22
N SER A 49 -16.21 -1.84 -3.24
CA SER A 49 -15.35 -2.33 -4.33
C SER A 49 -16.11 -2.52 -5.64
N ASN A 50 -15.50 -2.10 -6.74
CA ASN A 50 -15.92 -2.51 -8.09
C ASN A 50 -15.17 -3.80 -8.52
N GLU A 51 -15.30 -4.22 -9.78
CA GLU A 51 -14.61 -5.42 -10.28
C GLU A 51 -13.08 -5.36 -10.13
N TYR A 52 -12.46 -4.18 -10.29
CA TYR A 52 -11.02 -4.02 -10.07
C TYR A 52 -10.65 -4.04 -8.59
N GLY A 53 -11.50 -3.47 -7.72
CA GLY A 53 -11.33 -3.54 -6.27
C GLY A 53 -11.32 -4.98 -5.76
N LYS A 54 -12.23 -5.82 -6.28
CA LYS A 54 -12.27 -7.26 -5.95
C LYS A 54 -10.96 -7.97 -6.30
N VAL A 55 -10.36 -7.66 -7.45
CA VAL A 55 -9.05 -8.23 -7.83
C VAL A 55 -7.96 -7.82 -6.81
N VAL A 56 -7.97 -6.56 -6.34
CA VAL A 56 -7.04 -6.10 -5.30
C VAL A 56 -7.26 -6.87 -3.99
N ASP A 57 -8.51 -7.07 -3.59
CA ASP A 57 -8.87 -7.82 -2.38
C ASP A 57 -8.37 -9.29 -2.47
N GLU A 58 -8.55 -9.94 -3.62
CA GLU A 58 -8.06 -11.29 -3.88
C GLU A 58 -6.53 -11.37 -3.81
N GLU A 59 -5.82 -10.47 -4.49
CA GLU A 59 -4.35 -10.44 -4.48
C GLU A 59 -3.79 -10.10 -3.09
N TRP A 60 -4.50 -9.27 -2.32
CA TRP A 60 -4.16 -9.01 -0.93
C TRP A 60 -4.26 -10.27 -0.07
N LEU A 61 -5.29 -11.09 -0.26
CA LEU A 61 -5.43 -12.37 0.44
C LEU A 61 -4.37 -13.39 0.01
N LYS A 62 -4.10 -13.51 -1.30
CA LYS A 62 -3.06 -14.40 -1.87
C LYS A 62 -1.65 -14.05 -1.42
N THR A 63 -1.43 -12.82 -0.99
CA THR A 63 -0.12 -12.35 -0.49
C THR A 63 0.44 -13.25 0.60
N LYS A 64 -0.40 -13.85 1.45
CA LYS A 64 0.00 -14.80 2.50
C LYS A 64 0.70 -16.05 1.93
N GLU A 65 0.24 -16.53 0.79
CA GLU A 65 0.73 -17.74 0.15
C GLU A 65 1.97 -17.43 -0.71
N LEU A 66 1.94 -16.31 -1.43
CA LEU A 66 3.00 -15.94 -2.38
C LEU A 66 4.22 -15.31 -1.71
N ARG A 67 4.08 -14.68 -0.54
CA ARG A 67 5.15 -13.92 0.11
C ARG A 67 5.52 -14.52 1.46
N ALA A 68 6.32 -15.57 1.42
CA ALA A 68 6.80 -16.35 2.58
C ALA A 68 7.48 -15.52 3.70
N LEU A 69 7.96 -14.30 3.40
CA LEU A 69 8.58 -13.40 4.38
C LEU A 69 7.57 -12.72 5.31
N LEU A 70 6.28 -12.73 4.97
CA LEU A 70 5.23 -12.13 5.79
C LEU A 70 4.81 -13.08 6.90
N LYS A 71 5.41 -12.93 8.07
CA LYS A 71 5.00 -13.60 9.32
C LYS A 71 3.73 -12.94 9.91
N THR A 72 2.64 -12.81 9.14
CA THR A 72 1.52 -11.93 9.49
C THR A 72 0.24 -12.67 9.86
N LYS A 73 -0.28 -12.43 11.07
CA LYS A 73 -1.71 -12.56 11.39
C LYS A 73 -2.43 -11.32 10.86
N PHE A 74 -3.20 -11.46 9.79
CA PHE A 74 -4.10 -10.39 9.35
C PHE A 74 -5.26 -10.32 10.32
N ARG A 75 -5.32 -9.28 11.15
CA ARG A 75 -6.53 -8.92 11.88
C ARG A 75 -7.44 -8.29 10.84
N GLY A 76 -8.48 -9.01 10.44
CA GLY A 76 -9.44 -8.57 9.43
C GLY A 76 -10.05 -7.24 9.88
N TYR A 77 -9.58 -6.14 9.32
CA TYR A 77 -10.32 -4.90 9.32
C TYR A 77 -11.28 -5.01 8.14
N ASN A 78 -12.56 -5.23 8.45
CA ASN A 78 -13.61 -4.84 7.53
C ASN A 78 -13.49 -3.31 7.40
N ILE A 79 -13.02 -2.84 6.25
CA ILE A 79 -13.05 -1.43 5.87
C ILE A 79 -14.43 -1.18 5.27
#